data_AF-X1A001-F1
#
_entry.id   AF-X1A001-F1
#
_cell.length_a   1.000
_cell.length_b   1.000
_cell.length_c   1.000
_cell.angle_alpha   90.00
_cell.angle_beta   90.00
_cell.angle_gamma   90.00
#
_symmetry.space_group_name_H-M   'P 1'
#
loop_
_entity.id
_entity.type
_entity.pdbx_description
1 polymer ?
#
loop_
_entity_poly.entity_id
_entity_poly.type
_entity_poly.pdbx_seq_one_letter_code
_entity_poly.pdbx_strand_id
1 'polypeptide(L)'
;EESPSGKTKVKTELTPARRFSFLVGVNESSHTAQSQLVDILADDKNNPALSTLESAFNIEVATREFFNRYRQLFHKVQESLDELVQQDEAIREDFKAKGVNTVNFSKKLLGQVIFLYFLQKKGWLGVPGNKNWGEGNKKFLRTLFEKCNKERKNFFNDYLEYLFYAALNNEDRGGIDPSYYPKFECRIPFLNGGLFTSDYDWEKTKIVIPNDIFSDGRDDNDEGSGILDIFDLYNFTVKEDEPLEKEVAVDPEMLGKVFENLLEVKDRKSKGTYYTPREIVHYMCQESLINYLDTAVNTG
;
A
#
# COMPACT_ATOMS: atom_id res chain seq x y z
N GLU A 1 25.98 27.09 -23.17
CA GLU A 1 26.35 28.31 -23.91
C GLU A 1 27.77 28.16 -24.42
N GLU A 2 27.96 28.32 -25.73
CA GLU A 2 29.29 28.30 -26.33
C GLU A 2 30.01 29.62 -26.08
N SER A 3 31.27 29.53 -25.62
CA SER A 3 32.16 30.68 -25.64
C SER A 3 32.85 30.80 -27.01
N PRO A 4 33.37 31.98 -27.39
CA PRO A 4 33.94 32.24 -28.72
C PRO A 4 35.22 31.43 -29.08
N SER A 5 35.65 30.49 -28.23
CA SER A 5 36.90 29.73 -28.39
C SER A 5 36.70 28.22 -28.59
N GLY A 6 35.48 27.76 -28.91
CA GLY A 6 35.24 26.36 -29.32
C GLY A 6 35.47 25.31 -28.22
N LYS A 7 35.62 25.72 -26.94
CA LYS A 7 35.62 24.80 -25.81
C LYS A 7 34.22 24.68 -25.21
N THR A 8 33.60 23.52 -25.42
CA THR A 8 32.35 23.11 -24.77
C THR A 8 32.57 23.09 -23.26
N LYS A 9 32.04 24.08 -22.54
CA LYS A 9 32.03 24.07 -21.08
C LYS A 9 30.96 23.06 -20.66
N VAL A 10 31.39 21.90 -20.16
CA VAL A 10 30.49 20.96 -19.48
C VAL A 10 29.84 21.72 -18.33
N LYS A 11 28.54 21.95 -18.42
CA LYS A 11 27.77 22.58 -17.36
C LYS A 11 27.57 21.51 -16.29
N THR A 12 28.43 21.48 -15.29
CA THR A 12 28.23 20.64 -14.11
C THR A 12 27.06 21.20 -13.32
N GLU A 13 25.88 20.63 -13.53
CA GLU A 13 24.75 20.84 -12.62
C GLU A 13 25.07 20.12 -11.31
N LEU A 14 25.49 20.87 -10.30
CA LEU A 14 25.61 20.39 -8.94
C LEU A 14 24.20 20.29 -8.36
N THR A 15 23.53 19.17 -8.61
CA THR A 15 22.31 18.80 -7.89
C THR A 15 22.69 18.45 -6.44
N PRO A 16 21.84 18.78 -5.44
CA PRO A 16 22.04 18.30 -4.07
C PRO A 16 22.17 16.78 -4.06
N ALA A 17 23.05 16.23 -3.22
CA ALA A 17 23.24 14.80 -3.12
C ALA A 17 21.94 14.13 -2.68
N ARG A 18 21.19 13.55 -3.63
CA ARG A 18 20.00 12.74 -3.37
C ARG A 18 20.47 11.33 -3.05
N ARG A 19 20.06 10.80 -1.91
CA ARG A 19 20.35 9.43 -1.52
C ARG A 19 19.17 8.55 -1.91
N PHE A 20 19.43 7.60 -2.81
CA PHE A 20 18.49 6.53 -3.14
C PHE A 20 19.00 5.22 -2.55
N SER A 21 18.12 4.44 -1.93
CA SER A 21 18.50 3.16 -1.35
C SER A 21 17.43 2.10 -1.51
N PHE A 22 17.88 0.86 -1.72
CA PHE A 22 17.07 -0.32 -1.54
C PHE A 22 17.13 -0.79 -0.09
N LEU A 23 15.98 -1.14 0.47
CA LEU A 23 15.90 -1.84 1.73
C LEU A 23 15.90 -3.35 1.47
N VAL A 24 16.90 -4.06 2.01
CA VAL A 24 17.02 -5.51 1.91
C VAL A 24 17.39 -6.09 3.28
N GLY A 25 16.83 -7.26 3.62
CA GLY A 25 17.08 -7.89 4.91
C GLY A 25 16.12 -9.05 5.20
N VAL A 26 16.26 -9.67 6.37
CA VAL A 26 15.50 -10.88 6.76
C VAL A 26 13.97 -10.70 6.69
N ASN A 27 13.47 -9.47 6.82
CA ASN A 27 12.04 -9.15 6.77
C ASN A 27 11.64 -8.23 5.60
N GLU A 28 12.57 -7.99 4.67
CA GLU A 28 12.41 -7.02 3.59
C GLU A 28 12.59 -7.73 2.25
N SER A 29 11.72 -7.43 1.30
CA SER A 29 11.76 -8.04 -0.02
C SER A 29 12.95 -7.51 -0.82
N SER A 30 13.66 -8.43 -1.49
CA SER A 30 14.71 -8.09 -2.44
C SER A 30 14.20 -7.91 -3.87
N HIS A 31 12.92 -8.16 -4.15
CA HIS A 31 12.37 -8.17 -5.51
C HIS A 31 12.69 -6.88 -6.26
N THR A 32 12.47 -5.71 -5.65
CA THR A 32 12.69 -4.42 -6.33
C THR A 32 14.17 -4.14 -6.60
N ALA A 33 15.08 -4.64 -5.76
CA ALA A 33 16.51 -4.56 -6.00
C ALA A 33 16.94 -5.54 -7.10
N GLN A 34 16.38 -6.76 -7.09
CA GLN A 34 16.64 -7.78 -8.10
C GLN A 34 16.14 -7.32 -9.48
N SER A 35 14.89 -6.90 -9.60
CA SER A 35 14.29 -6.48 -10.87
C SER A 35 15.02 -5.31 -11.53
N GLN A 36 15.59 -4.40 -10.73
CA GLN A 36 16.30 -3.23 -11.25
C GLN A 36 17.81 -3.43 -11.44
N LEU A 37 18.45 -4.33 -10.69
CA LEU A 37 19.91 -4.53 -10.77
C LEU A 37 20.32 -5.78 -11.55
N VAL A 38 19.47 -6.80 -11.70
CA VAL A 38 19.85 -8.08 -12.34
C VAL A 38 20.36 -7.85 -13.77
N ASP A 39 19.65 -7.08 -14.59
CA ASP A 39 20.06 -6.83 -15.98
C ASP A 39 21.39 -6.08 -16.06
N ILE A 40 21.63 -5.18 -15.10
CA ILE A 40 22.90 -4.43 -15.00
C ILE A 40 24.05 -5.34 -14.60
N LEU A 41 23.81 -6.24 -13.65
CA LEU A 41 24.82 -7.16 -13.12
C LEU A 41 25.09 -8.34 -14.06
N ALA A 42 24.12 -8.71 -14.89
CA ALA A 42 24.22 -9.80 -15.86
C ALA A 42 24.98 -9.40 -17.14
N ASP A 43 25.09 -8.10 -17.45
CA ASP A 43 25.92 -7.62 -18.57
C ASP A 43 27.41 -7.63 -18.17
N ASP A 44 28.12 -8.67 -18.60
CA ASP A 44 29.56 -8.85 -18.40
C ASP A 44 30.43 -8.21 -19.49
N LYS A 45 29.80 -7.61 -20.51
CA LYS A 45 30.50 -7.07 -21.70
C LYS A 45 30.63 -5.56 -21.65
N ASN A 46 29.64 -4.87 -21.10
CA ASN A 46 29.61 -3.41 -21.06
C ASN A 46 29.60 -2.91 -19.61
N ASN A 47 30.42 -1.90 -19.33
CA ASN A 47 30.31 -1.20 -18.05
C ASN A 47 29.03 -0.34 -18.05
N PRO A 48 28.20 -0.39 -16.99
CA PRO A 48 26.98 0.39 -16.95
C PRO A 48 27.29 1.89 -16.91
N ALA A 49 26.55 2.66 -17.71
CA ALA A 49 26.61 4.11 -17.64
C ALA A 49 26.05 4.62 -16.30
N LEU A 50 26.54 5.77 -15.84
CA LEU A 50 26.04 6.40 -14.61
C LEU A 50 24.51 6.60 -14.66
N SER A 51 23.98 7.02 -15.81
CA SER A 51 22.53 7.18 -16.02
C SER A 51 21.74 5.87 -15.86
N THR A 52 22.33 4.73 -16.24
CA THR A 52 21.71 3.41 -16.09
C THR A 52 21.65 3.02 -14.62
N LEU A 53 22.73 3.26 -13.87
CA LEU A 53 22.75 3.06 -12.42
C LEU A 53 21.75 3.98 -11.73
N GLU A 54 21.75 5.29 -12.04
CA GLU A 54 20.78 6.24 -11.48
C GLU A 54 19.33 5.84 -11.76
N SER A 55 19.05 5.33 -12.97
CA SER A 55 17.72 4.87 -13.34
C SER A 55 17.29 3.62 -12.56
N ALA A 56 18.21 2.72 -12.24
CA ALA A 56 17.93 1.54 -11.43
C ALA A 56 17.61 1.87 -9.97
N PHE A 57 17.94 3.07 -9.49
CA PHE A 57 17.51 3.54 -8.16
C PHE A 57 16.31 4.51 -8.25
N ASN A 58 15.71 4.66 -9.44
CA ASN A 58 14.58 5.56 -9.62
C ASN A 58 13.29 4.95 -9.05
N ILE A 59 12.83 5.54 -7.95
CA ILE A 59 11.58 5.16 -7.29
C ILE A 59 10.37 5.15 -8.24
N GLU A 60 10.32 6.05 -9.22
CA GLU A 60 9.19 6.18 -10.15
C GLU A 60 8.96 4.91 -10.97
N VAL A 61 10.04 4.16 -11.27
CA VAL A 61 9.94 2.90 -12.01
C VAL A 61 9.23 1.85 -11.16
N ALA A 62 9.69 1.65 -9.92
CA ALA A 62 9.08 0.73 -8.97
C ALA A 62 7.64 1.12 -8.63
N THR A 63 7.37 2.42 -8.42
CA THR A 63 6.02 2.95 -8.18
C THR A 63 5.08 2.67 -9.35
N ARG A 64 5.54 2.89 -10.59
CA ARG A 64 4.72 2.65 -11.79
C ARG A 64 4.43 1.17 -11.99
N GLU A 65 5.42 0.32 -11.76
CA GLU A 65 5.23 -1.12 -11.81
C GLU A 65 4.18 -1.57 -10.78
N PHE A 66 4.34 -1.16 -9.52
CA PHE A 66 3.37 -1.42 -8.45
C PHE A 66 1.97 -0.93 -8.82
N PHE A 67 1.84 0.30 -9.34
CA PHE A 67 0.56 0.86 -9.76
C PHE A 67 -0.14 -0.01 -10.82
N ASN A 68 0.60 -0.49 -11.81
CA ASN A 68 0.03 -1.34 -12.85
C ASN A 68 -0.47 -2.67 -12.29
N ARG A 69 0.32 -3.31 -11.40
CA ARG A 69 -0.10 -4.54 -10.73
C ARG A 69 -1.30 -4.31 -9.81
N TYR A 70 -1.31 -3.21 -9.04
CA TYR A 70 -2.44 -2.83 -8.20
C TYR A 70 -3.73 -2.63 -9.01
N ARG A 71 -3.65 -2.00 -10.19
CA ARG A 71 -4.80 -1.84 -11.08
C ARG A 71 -5.34 -3.18 -11.59
N GLN A 72 -4.45 -4.12 -11.90
CA GLN A 72 -4.87 -5.47 -12.29
C GLN A 72 -5.58 -6.19 -11.14
N LEU A 73 -5.05 -6.10 -9.92
CA LEU A 73 -5.72 -6.62 -8.72
C LEU A 73 -7.10 -6.01 -8.52
N PHE A 74 -7.24 -4.69 -8.73
CA PHE A 74 -8.53 -4.00 -8.63
C PHE A 74 -9.56 -4.59 -9.60
N HIS A 75 -9.17 -4.81 -10.86
CA HIS A 75 -10.05 -5.45 -11.84
C HIS A 75 -10.38 -6.90 -11.46
N LYS A 76 -9.40 -7.69 -11.01
CA LYS A 76 -9.59 -9.09 -10.54
C LYS A 76 -10.63 -9.18 -9.42
N VAL A 77 -10.53 -8.29 -8.42
CA VAL A 77 -11.48 -8.21 -7.30
C VAL A 77 -12.86 -7.77 -7.79
N GLN A 78 -12.93 -6.75 -8.64
CA GLN A 78 -14.20 -6.23 -9.15
C GLN A 78 -14.95 -7.29 -9.97
N GLU A 79 -14.27 -7.97 -10.89
CA GLU A 79 -14.86 -9.03 -11.71
C GLU A 79 -15.41 -10.17 -10.82
N SER A 80 -14.64 -10.60 -9.82
CA SER A 80 -15.10 -11.61 -8.86
C SER A 80 -16.35 -11.18 -8.09
N LEU A 81 -16.44 -9.92 -7.67
CA LEU A 81 -17.61 -9.39 -6.97
C LEU A 81 -18.81 -9.23 -7.93
N ASP A 82 -18.58 -8.79 -9.16
CA ASP A 82 -19.62 -8.67 -10.18
C ASP A 82 -20.24 -10.04 -10.49
N GLU A 83 -19.42 -11.10 -10.57
CA GLU A 83 -19.89 -12.48 -10.72
C GLU A 83 -20.70 -12.95 -9.50
N LEU A 84 -20.24 -12.70 -8.27
CA LEU A 84 -20.96 -13.05 -7.05
C LEU A 84 -22.33 -12.39 -6.98
N VAL A 85 -22.41 -11.09 -7.29
CA VAL A 85 -23.69 -10.33 -7.31
C VAL A 85 -24.63 -10.83 -8.41
N GLN A 86 -24.11 -11.34 -9.52
CA GLN A 86 -24.95 -11.92 -10.58
C GLN A 86 -25.52 -13.28 -10.19
N GLN A 87 -24.73 -14.10 -9.50
CA GLN A 87 -25.06 -15.49 -9.15
C GLN A 87 -25.90 -15.61 -7.86
N ASP A 88 -25.68 -14.75 -6.87
CA ASP A 88 -26.34 -14.81 -5.57
C ASP A 88 -27.39 -13.70 -5.41
N GLU A 89 -28.66 -14.09 -5.35
CA GLU A 89 -29.80 -13.17 -5.21
C GLU A 89 -29.80 -12.44 -3.86
N ALA A 90 -29.36 -13.08 -2.78
CA ALA A 90 -29.35 -12.46 -1.45
C ALA A 90 -28.28 -11.36 -1.37
N ILE A 91 -27.09 -11.60 -1.92
CA ILE A 91 -26.04 -10.59 -2.02
C ILE A 91 -26.52 -9.41 -2.87
N ARG A 92 -27.14 -9.69 -4.02
CA ARG A 92 -27.66 -8.67 -4.93
C ARG A 92 -28.69 -7.75 -4.27
N GLU A 93 -29.64 -8.32 -3.54
CA GLU A 93 -30.67 -7.52 -2.87
C GLU A 93 -30.10 -6.71 -1.68
N ASP A 94 -29.17 -7.25 -0.88
CA ASP A 94 -28.51 -6.50 0.19
C ASP A 94 -27.69 -5.33 -0.37
N PHE A 95 -26.93 -5.58 -1.44
CA PHE A 95 -26.13 -4.55 -2.11
C PHE A 95 -27.02 -3.43 -2.66
N LYS A 96 -28.13 -3.80 -3.31
CA LYS A 96 -29.10 -2.83 -3.84
C LYS A 96 -29.79 -2.03 -2.74
N ALA A 97 -30.18 -2.68 -1.64
CA ALA A 97 -30.84 -2.02 -0.51
C ALA A 97 -29.91 -1.02 0.19
N LYS A 98 -28.61 -1.31 0.26
CA LYS A 98 -27.61 -0.49 0.95
C LYS A 98 -26.80 0.44 0.04
N GLY A 99 -27.04 0.39 -1.27
CA GLY A 99 -26.31 1.19 -2.26
C GLY A 99 -24.84 0.78 -2.40
N VAL A 100 -24.50 -0.47 -2.10
CA VAL A 100 -23.15 -1.01 -2.25
C VAL A 100 -22.84 -1.20 -3.72
N ASN A 101 -21.72 -0.64 -4.15
CA ASN A 101 -21.23 -0.73 -5.52
C ASN A 101 -19.94 -1.55 -5.53
N THR A 102 -19.84 -2.54 -6.42
CA THR A 102 -18.68 -3.44 -6.54
C THR A 102 -17.38 -2.69 -6.81
N VAL A 103 -17.39 -1.59 -7.57
CA VAL A 103 -16.22 -0.72 -7.77
C VAL A 103 -15.75 -0.10 -6.46
N ASN A 104 -16.67 0.44 -5.66
CA ASN A 104 -16.33 1.06 -4.38
C ASN A 104 -15.90 0.00 -3.36
N PHE A 105 -16.54 -1.17 -3.36
CA PHE A 105 -16.15 -2.30 -2.54
C PHE A 105 -14.73 -2.74 -2.87
N SER A 106 -14.38 -2.95 -4.14
CA SER A 106 -13.03 -3.34 -4.57
C SER A 106 -11.98 -2.32 -4.15
N LYS A 107 -12.29 -1.02 -4.30
CA LYS A 107 -11.41 0.07 -3.83
C LYS A 107 -11.21 0.01 -2.32
N LYS A 108 -12.29 -0.19 -1.56
CA LYS A 108 -12.25 -0.28 -0.10
C LYS A 108 -11.48 -1.50 0.37
N LEU A 109 -11.72 -2.67 -0.21
CA LEU A 109 -11.02 -3.91 0.11
C LEU A 109 -9.51 -3.79 -0.11
N LEU A 110 -9.08 -3.35 -1.30
CA LEU A 110 -7.66 -3.15 -1.56
C LEU A 110 -7.06 -2.08 -0.66
N GLY A 111 -7.80 -1.00 -0.40
CA GLY A 111 -7.43 0.05 0.55
C GLY A 111 -7.23 -0.46 1.98
N GLN A 112 -8.12 -1.32 2.46
CA GLN A 112 -8.03 -1.96 3.77
C GLN A 112 -6.81 -2.87 3.84
N VAL A 113 -6.61 -3.75 2.85
CA VAL A 113 -5.48 -4.68 2.82
C VAL A 113 -4.15 -3.92 2.76
N ILE A 114 -4.02 -2.93 1.88
CA ILE A 114 -2.77 -2.17 1.74
C ILE A 114 -2.47 -1.34 3.00
N PHE A 115 -3.49 -0.78 3.65
CA PHE A 115 -3.31 -0.11 4.93
C PHE A 115 -2.73 -1.06 6.00
N LEU A 116 -3.20 -2.30 6.05
CA LEU A 116 -2.66 -3.29 6.96
C LEU A 116 -1.21 -3.69 6.62
N TYR A 117 -0.80 -3.63 5.35
CA TYR A 117 0.61 -3.80 4.97
C TYR A 117 1.51 -2.71 5.57
N PHE A 118 1.08 -1.45 5.57
CA PHE A 118 1.80 -0.38 6.28
C PHE A 118 1.86 -0.63 7.79
N LEU A 119 0.75 -1.09 8.37
CA LEU A 119 0.62 -1.32 9.81
C LEU A 119 1.46 -2.51 10.30
N GLN A 120 1.49 -3.63 9.56
CA GLN A 120 2.31 -4.78 9.92
C GLN A 120 3.81 -4.47 9.84
N LYS A 121 4.27 -3.57 8.96
CA LYS A 121 5.68 -3.15 8.93
C LYS A 121 6.13 -2.52 10.24
N LYS A 122 5.22 -1.82 10.93
CA LYS A 122 5.46 -1.30 12.29
C LYS A 122 5.45 -2.37 13.38
N GLY A 123 5.08 -3.61 13.08
CA GLY A 123 4.90 -4.67 14.07
C GLY A 123 3.69 -4.41 14.98
N TRP A 124 2.68 -3.69 14.49
CA TRP A 124 1.47 -3.38 15.26
C TRP A 124 0.35 -4.40 15.06
N LEU A 125 0.49 -5.32 14.11
CA LEU A 125 -0.47 -6.40 13.89
C LEU A 125 0.06 -7.73 14.44
N GLY A 126 -0.84 -8.58 14.94
CA GLY A 126 -0.47 -9.92 15.38
C GLY A 126 0.43 -9.95 16.61
N VAL A 127 0.27 -9.00 17.54
CA VAL A 127 1.16 -8.92 18.71
C VAL A 127 0.76 -9.96 19.76
N PRO A 128 1.64 -10.84 20.22
CA PRO A 128 1.30 -11.77 21.30
C PRO A 128 0.87 -11.02 22.57
N GLY A 129 -0.04 -11.61 23.36
CA GLY A 129 -0.60 -10.97 24.55
C GLY A 129 0.45 -10.59 25.62
N ASN A 130 1.62 -11.23 25.62
CA ASN A 130 2.72 -10.98 26.54
C ASN A 130 3.84 -10.08 25.97
N LYS A 131 3.63 -9.43 24.82
CA LYS A 131 4.64 -8.61 24.13
C LYS A 131 4.25 -7.13 24.12
N ASN A 132 5.13 -6.25 23.62
CA ASN A 132 4.81 -4.82 23.44
C ASN A 132 4.38 -4.50 22.00
N TRP A 133 3.63 -3.42 21.83
CA TRP A 133 3.33 -2.89 20.49
C TRP A 133 4.62 -2.65 19.72
N GLY A 134 4.69 -3.10 18.47
CA GLY A 134 5.91 -3.09 17.67
C GLY A 134 6.62 -4.44 17.58
N GLU A 135 6.30 -5.39 18.46
CA GLU A 135 6.82 -6.76 18.45
C GLU A 135 5.85 -7.75 17.76
N GLY A 136 4.91 -7.24 16.97
CA GLY A 136 3.96 -8.04 16.19
C GLY A 136 4.55 -8.66 14.94
N ASN A 137 3.71 -9.45 14.26
CA ASN A 137 4.09 -10.14 13.04
C ASN A 137 4.17 -9.17 11.85
N LYS A 138 5.37 -8.99 11.29
CA LYS A 138 5.60 -8.15 10.11
C LYS A 138 5.07 -8.72 8.79
N LYS A 139 4.66 -10.00 8.81
CA LYS A 139 3.99 -10.73 7.73
C LYS A 139 2.60 -11.20 8.17
N PHE A 140 1.93 -10.42 9.03
CA PHE A 140 0.68 -10.82 9.68
C PHE A 140 -0.38 -11.34 8.70
N LEU A 141 -0.67 -10.62 7.62
CA LEU A 141 -1.71 -11.04 6.67
C LEU A 141 -1.36 -12.35 5.95
N ARG A 142 -0.09 -12.53 5.55
CA ARG A 142 0.39 -13.78 4.95
C ARG A 142 0.22 -14.96 5.91
N THR A 143 0.66 -14.81 7.16
CA THR A 143 0.48 -15.84 8.19
C THR A 143 -1.00 -16.13 8.47
N LEU A 144 -1.85 -15.11 8.44
CA LEU A 144 -3.30 -15.26 8.63
C LEU A 144 -3.94 -16.03 7.47
N PHE A 145 -3.52 -15.75 6.24
CA PHE A 145 -3.95 -16.46 5.03
C PHE A 145 -3.52 -17.93 5.04
N GLU A 146 -2.28 -18.22 5.42
CA GLU A 146 -1.78 -19.59 5.57
C GLU A 146 -2.57 -20.37 6.64
N LYS A 147 -2.92 -19.72 7.77
CA LYS A 147 -3.80 -20.31 8.80
C LYS A 147 -5.18 -20.61 8.19
N CYS A 148 -5.76 -19.66 7.46
CA CYS A 148 -7.05 -19.82 6.77
C CYS A 148 -7.06 -21.01 5.79
N ASN A 149 -6.02 -21.13 4.97
CA ASN A 149 -5.91 -22.24 4.01
C ASN A 149 -5.77 -23.60 4.69
N LYS A 150 -4.98 -23.68 5.78
CA LYS A 150 -4.88 -24.90 6.60
C LYS A 150 -6.23 -25.30 7.19
N GLU A 151 -7.04 -24.32 7.58
CA GLU A 151 -8.39 -24.52 8.11
C GLU A 151 -9.45 -24.73 7.01
N ARG A 152 -9.08 -24.64 5.72
CA ARG A 152 -9.98 -24.76 4.55
C ARG A 152 -11.16 -23.78 4.60
N LYS A 153 -10.88 -22.55 5.04
CA LYS A 153 -11.88 -21.47 5.17
C LYS A 153 -11.75 -20.44 4.04
N ASN A 154 -12.76 -19.59 3.90
CA ASN A 154 -12.71 -18.46 3.00
C ASN A 154 -12.00 -17.28 3.67
N PHE A 155 -10.95 -16.75 3.02
CA PHE A 155 -10.13 -15.73 3.66
C PHE A 155 -10.86 -14.42 3.88
N PHE A 156 -11.67 -13.99 2.92
CA PHE A 156 -12.44 -12.76 3.08
C PHE A 156 -13.48 -12.90 4.19
N ASN A 157 -14.42 -13.82 4.01
CA ASN A 157 -15.58 -14.01 4.89
C ASN A 157 -15.18 -14.44 6.32
N ASP A 158 -14.27 -15.41 6.45
CA ASP A 158 -14.03 -16.04 7.75
C ASP A 158 -12.91 -15.35 8.56
N TYR A 159 -12.07 -14.54 7.89
CA TYR A 159 -10.94 -13.84 8.52
C TYR A 159 -10.97 -12.33 8.30
N LEU A 160 -10.94 -11.85 7.05
CA LEU A 160 -10.80 -10.40 6.81
C LEU A 160 -11.99 -9.60 7.33
N GLU A 161 -13.23 -10.07 7.17
CA GLU A 161 -14.40 -9.38 7.74
C GLU A 161 -14.30 -9.24 9.26
N TYR A 162 -13.89 -10.29 9.96
CA TYR A 162 -13.66 -10.25 11.40
C TYR A 162 -12.49 -9.33 11.78
N LEU A 163 -11.42 -9.33 10.99
CA LEU A 163 -10.30 -8.43 11.18
C LEU A 163 -10.70 -6.97 11.00
N PHE A 164 -11.41 -6.65 9.92
CA PHE A 164 -11.83 -5.29 9.60
C PHE A 164 -12.90 -4.80 10.56
N TYR A 165 -14.02 -5.51 10.62
CA TYR A 165 -15.24 -4.99 11.21
C TYR A 165 -15.38 -5.29 12.70
N ALA A 166 -14.83 -6.41 13.17
CA ALA A 166 -14.93 -6.81 14.57
C ALA A 166 -13.68 -6.51 15.40
N ALA A 167 -12.49 -6.59 14.80
CA ALA A 167 -11.26 -6.21 15.48
C ALA A 167 -10.98 -4.71 15.26
N LEU A 168 -10.50 -4.31 14.09
CA LEU A 168 -9.95 -2.95 13.85
C LEU A 168 -10.97 -1.82 14.06
N ASN A 169 -12.26 -2.11 13.94
CA ASN A 169 -13.37 -1.16 14.09
C ASN A 169 -14.11 -1.23 15.44
N ASN A 170 -13.72 -2.11 16.36
CA ASN A 170 -14.34 -2.17 17.68
C ASN A 170 -13.31 -1.93 18.79
N GLU A 171 -13.50 -0.85 19.55
CA GLU A 171 -12.68 -0.47 20.70
C GLU A 171 -12.95 -1.35 21.92
N ASP A 172 -14.21 -1.77 22.09
CA ASP A 172 -14.64 -2.62 23.21
C ASP A 172 -14.92 -4.04 22.74
N ARG A 173 -13.89 -4.88 22.83
CA ARG A 173 -13.95 -6.30 22.48
C ARG A 173 -14.23 -7.18 23.70
N GLY A 174 -14.50 -6.56 24.85
CA GLY A 174 -14.60 -7.24 26.13
C GLY A 174 -13.27 -7.82 26.62
N GLY A 175 -13.23 -8.17 27.90
CA GLY A 175 -12.05 -8.78 28.54
C GLY A 175 -11.13 -7.79 29.25
N ILE A 176 -10.05 -8.31 29.84
CA ILE A 176 -9.09 -7.53 30.64
C ILE A 176 -8.20 -6.66 29.74
N ASP A 177 -7.85 -7.17 28.55
CA ASP A 177 -7.11 -6.44 27.52
C ASP A 177 -8.02 -6.26 26.30
N PRO A 178 -8.63 -5.07 26.11
CA PRO A 178 -9.51 -4.76 24.98
C PRO A 178 -8.84 -4.90 23.61
N SER A 179 -7.51 -4.87 23.56
CA SER A 179 -6.76 -5.02 22.32
C SER A 179 -6.60 -6.48 21.89
N TYR A 180 -6.75 -7.44 22.81
CA TYR A 180 -6.65 -8.86 22.52
C TYR A 180 -7.89 -9.35 21.78
N TYR A 181 -7.69 -9.98 20.62
CA TYR A 181 -8.79 -10.53 19.84
C TYR A 181 -8.75 -12.07 19.84
N PRO A 182 -9.66 -12.74 20.58
CA PRO A 182 -9.60 -14.18 20.80
C PRO A 182 -9.54 -15.03 19.53
N LYS A 183 -10.26 -14.63 18.47
CA LYS A 183 -10.32 -15.38 17.21
C LYS A 183 -8.96 -15.52 16.52
N PHE A 184 -8.09 -14.52 16.69
CA PHE A 184 -6.75 -14.53 16.11
C PHE A 184 -5.64 -14.73 17.15
N GLU A 185 -6.01 -14.94 18.41
CA GLU A 185 -5.10 -15.24 19.52
C GLU A 185 -3.96 -14.20 19.66
N CYS A 186 -4.24 -12.95 19.34
CA CYS A 186 -3.26 -11.88 19.34
C CYS A 186 -3.93 -10.52 19.57
N ARG A 187 -3.12 -9.51 19.86
CA ARG A 187 -3.55 -8.13 19.99
C ARG A 187 -3.58 -7.45 18.63
N ILE A 188 -4.65 -6.70 18.40
CA ILE A 188 -4.93 -5.95 17.19
C ILE A 188 -5.39 -4.56 17.63
N PRO A 189 -4.80 -3.46 17.12
CA PRO A 189 -5.15 -2.12 17.54
C PRO A 189 -6.56 -1.75 17.07
N PHE A 190 -7.15 -0.74 17.70
CA PHE A 190 -8.37 -0.10 17.23
C PHE A 190 -8.01 1.15 16.41
N LEU A 191 -8.73 1.39 15.31
CA LEU A 191 -8.41 2.44 14.33
C LEU A 191 -9.59 3.37 14.00
N ASN A 192 -10.57 3.53 14.91
CA ASN A 192 -11.67 4.51 14.77
C ASN A 192 -12.53 4.39 13.50
N GLY A 193 -12.55 3.21 12.87
CA GLY A 193 -13.65 2.78 12.00
C GLY A 193 -13.84 3.39 10.63
N GLY A 194 -13.17 4.50 10.27
CA GLY A 194 -13.38 5.13 8.96
C GLY A 194 -13.25 4.16 7.78
N LEU A 195 -12.03 3.62 7.57
CA LEU A 195 -11.75 2.65 6.50
C LEU A 195 -12.32 1.25 6.78
N PHE A 196 -12.51 0.91 8.05
CA PHE A 196 -12.86 -0.43 8.53
C PHE A 196 -14.34 -0.56 8.94
N THR A 197 -15.21 0.31 8.45
CA THR A 197 -16.67 0.15 8.56
C THR A 197 -17.18 -0.80 7.48
N SER A 198 -18.26 -1.53 7.74
CA SER A 198 -18.93 -2.31 6.70
C SER A 198 -20.00 -1.48 6.00
N ASP A 199 -20.11 -1.62 4.68
CA ASP A 199 -21.17 -1.00 3.87
C ASP A 199 -22.38 -1.94 3.70
N TYR A 200 -22.29 -3.17 4.20
CA TYR A 200 -23.30 -4.24 4.04
C TYR A 200 -23.54 -4.97 5.37
N ASP A 201 -24.50 -5.91 5.42
CA ASP A 201 -24.77 -6.68 6.66
C ASP A 201 -23.77 -7.83 6.75
N TRP A 202 -22.52 -7.54 7.13
CA TRP A 202 -21.45 -8.55 7.10
C TRP A 202 -21.70 -9.75 8.02
N GLU A 203 -22.59 -9.63 9.02
CA GLU A 203 -22.98 -10.75 9.88
C GLU A 203 -23.98 -11.71 9.21
N LYS A 204 -24.80 -11.20 8.27
CA LYS A 204 -25.86 -11.98 7.60
C LYS A 204 -25.55 -12.30 6.14
N THR A 205 -24.91 -11.39 5.43
CA THR A 205 -24.58 -11.48 4.01
C THR A 205 -23.19 -12.08 3.87
N LYS A 206 -23.12 -13.35 3.44
CA LYS A 206 -21.85 -14.06 3.25
C LYS A 206 -21.25 -13.75 1.89
N ILE A 207 -20.16 -12.99 1.86
CA ILE A 207 -19.45 -12.67 0.63
C ILE A 207 -18.24 -13.60 0.50
N VAL A 208 -18.32 -14.58 -0.41
CA VAL A 208 -17.26 -15.60 -0.56
C VAL A 208 -16.35 -15.22 -1.73
N ILE A 209 -15.41 -14.32 -1.49
CA ILE A 209 -14.37 -13.97 -2.49
C ILE A 209 -13.39 -15.14 -2.58
N PRO A 210 -13.15 -15.73 -3.77
CA PRO A 210 -12.22 -16.84 -3.95
C PRO A 210 -10.82 -16.57 -3.37
N ASN A 211 -10.22 -17.57 -2.71
CA ASN A 211 -8.93 -17.39 -2.01
C ASN A 211 -7.76 -17.11 -2.98
N ASP A 212 -7.86 -17.53 -4.24
CA ASP A 212 -6.92 -17.27 -5.34
C ASP A 212 -6.87 -15.78 -5.78
N ILE A 213 -7.88 -14.99 -5.43
CA ILE A 213 -7.82 -13.52 -5.51
C ILE A 213 -6.75 -13.00 -4.55
N PHE A 214 -6.61 -13.60 -3.37
CA PHE A 214 -5.67 -13.15 -2.34
C PHE A 214 -4.29 -13.76 -2.52
N SER A 215 -4.21 -15.05 -2.86
CA SER A 215 -2.96 -15.69 -3.22
C SER A 215 -3.22 -17.00 -3.97
N ASP A 216 -2.59 -17.13 -5.13
CA ASP A 216 -2.63 -18.30 -6.01
C ASP A 216 -1.25 -18.92 -6.24
N GLY A 217 -0.19 -18.26 -5.74
CA GLY A 217 1.16 -18.82 -5.68
C GLY A 217 1.19 -20.09 -4.85
N ARG A 218 1.69 -21.18 -5.45
CA ARG A 218 1.68 -22.50 -4.82
C ARG A 218 2.90 -22.75 -3.93
N ASP A 219 4.05 -22.19 -4.32
CA ASP A 219 5.37 -22.45 -3.71
C ASP A 219 6.24 -21.17 -3.70
N ASP A 220 7.37 -21.19 -2.97
CA ASP A 220 8.33 -20.06 -2.86
C ASP A 220 8.94 -19.58 -4.21
N ASN A 221 8.76 -20.35 -5.29
CA ASN A 221 9.30 -20.05 -6.63
C ASN A 221 8.23 -19.64 -7.65
N ASP A 222 6.95 -19.65 -7.28
CA ASP A 222 5.85 -19.25 -8.16
C ASP A 222 5.49 -17.80 -7.84
N GLU A 223 5.73 -16.89 -8.80
CA GLU A 223 5.30 -15.49 -8.67
C GLU A 223 3.78 -15.43 -8.79
N GLY A 224 3.10 -15.73 -7.68
CA GLY A 224 1.65 -15.63 -7.57
C GLY A 224 1.14 -14.24 -8.00
N SER A 225 -0.09 -14.23 -8.49
CA SER A 225 -0.79 -13.05 -8.99
C SER A 225 -1.83 -12.49 -8.01
N GLY A 226 -1.97 -13.11 -6.83
CA GLY A 226 -2.92 -12.66 -5.81
C GLY A 226 -2.49 -11.37 -5.10
N ILE A 227 -3.43 -10.75 -4.38
CA ILE A 227 -3.20 -9.49 -3.65
C ILE A 227 -1.98 -9.58 -2.72
N LEU A 228 -1.92 -10.64 -1.91
CA LEU A 228 -0.83 -10.84 -0.95
C LEU A 228 0.48 -11.17 -1.68
N ASP A 229 0.42 -11.90 -2.79
CA ASP A 229 1.60 -12.30 -3.56
C ASP A 229 2.28 -11.05 -4.13
N ILE A 230 1.50 -10.18 -4.77
CA ILE A 230 2.00 -8.92 -5.29
C ILE A 230 2.49 -8.02 -4.16
N PHE A 231 1.73 -7.85 -3.07
CA PHE A 231 2.11 -6.93 -2.01
C PHE A 231 3.38 -7.40 -1.28
N ASP A 232 3.59 -8.71 -1.10
CA ASP A 232 4.80 -9.24 -0.47
C ASP A 232 6.08 -8.96 -1.27
N LEU A 233 5.99 -8.67 -2.58
CA LEU A 233 7.14 -8.29 -3.42
C LEU A 233 7.66 -6.89 -3.09
N TYR A 234 6.83 -5.99 -2.55
CA TYR A 234 7.20 -4.59 -2.35
C TYR A 234 7.47 -4.28 -0.88
N ASN A 235 8.45 -3.42 -0.66
CA ASN A 235 8.68 -2.85 0.66
C ASN A 235 7.72 -1.69 0.87
N PHE A 236 7.08 -1.62 2.04
CA PHE A 236 6.17 -0.54 2.41
C PHE A 236 6.85 0.33 3.46
N THR A 237 6.86 1.64 3.24
CA THR A 237 7.38 2.63 4.18
C THR A 237 6.25 3.51 4.69
N VAL A 238 6.27 3.82 5.98
CA VAL A 238 5.35 4.83 6.55
C VAL A 238 5.97 6.22 6.58
N LYS A 239 7.26 6.33 6.24
CA LYS A 239 7.92 7.62 6.13
C LYS A 239 7.61 8.12 4.73
N GLU A 240 6.96 9.26 4.63
CA GLU A 240 6.97 10.02 3.39
C GLU A 240 8.42 10.51 3.21
N ASP A 241 9.06 10.06 2.14
CA ASP A 241 10.48 10.35 1.87
C ASP A 241 10.78 11.85 1.94
N GLU A 242 11.84 12.22 2.65
CA GLU A 242 12.33 13.61 2.62
C GLU A 242 12.87 13.95 1.22
N PRO A 243 12.86 15.22 0.78
CA PRO A 243 13.28 15.58 -0.59
C PRO A 243 14.69 15.10 -0.97
N LEU A 244 15.55 14.85 0.02
CA LEU A 244 16.95 14.45 -0.14
C LEU A 244 17.22 12.96 0.13
N GLU A 245 16.31 12.25 0.80
CA GLU A 245 16.43 10.82 1.12
C GLU A 245 15.22 10.07 0.60
N LYS A 246 15.44 9.19 -0.40
CA LYS A 246 14.39 8.40 -1.03
C LYS A 246 14.65 6.91 -0.87
N GLU A 247 13.73 6.22 -0.23
CA GLU A 247 13.74 4.76 -0.14
C GLU A 247 12.93 4.19 -1.30
N VAL A 248 13.46 3.19 -2.02
CA VAL A 248 12.68 2.53 -3.10
C VAL A 248 11.64 1.60 -2.48
N ALA A 249 10.58 2.20 -1.94
CA ALA A 249 9.50 1.58 -1.20
C ALA A 249 8.16 2.24 -1.58
N VAL A 250 7.06 1.52 -1.33
CA VAL A 250 5.70 2.03 -1.48
C VAL A 250 5.37 2.89 -0.26
N ASP A 251 5.00 4.15 -0.50
CA ASP A 251 4.61 5.11 0.53
C ASP A 251 3.08 5.41 0.49
N PRO A 252 2.52 6.07 1.52
CA PRO A 252 1.09 6.43 1.54
C PRO A 252 0.68 7.45 0.45
N GLU A 253 1.60 8.32 -0.01
CA GLU A 253 1.31 9.29 -1.08
C GLU A 253 1.00 8.57 -2.40
N MET A 254 1.74 7.49 -2.69
CA MET A 254 1.51 6.65 -3.86
C MET A 254 0.08 6.11 -3.90
N LEU A 255 -0.52 5.81 -2.73
CA LEU A 255 -1.93 5.41 -2.66
C LEU A 255 -2.87 6.50 -3.13
N GLY A 256 -2.63 7.75 -2.73
CA GLY A 256 -3.44 8.89 -3.18
C GLY A 256 -3.48 8.96 -4.70
N LYS A 257 -2.31 8.88 -5.34
CA LYS A 257 -2.19 8.83 -6.81
C LYS A 257 -2.89 7.62 -7.41
N VAL A 258 -2.80 6.45 -6.78
CA VAL A 258 -3.47 5.22 -7.23
C VAL A 258 -4.99 5.41 -7.19
N PHE A 259 -5.54 5.86 -6.07
CA PHE A 259 -6.98 6.08 -5.91
C PHE A 259 -7.50 7.15 -6.87
N GLU A 260 -6.77 8.24 -7.06
CA GLU A 260 -7.08 9.27 -8.05
C GLU A 260 -7.09 8.70 -9.47
N ASN A 261 -6.04 7.98 -9.88
CA ASN A 261 -5.96 7.41 -11.22
C ASN A 261 -6.92 6.23 -11.44
N LEU A 262 -7.43 5.59 -10.39
CA LEU A 262 -8.52 4.61 -10.48
C LEU A 262 -9.91 5.27 -10.52
N LEU A 263 -10.02 6.56 -10.22
CA LEU A 263 -11.24 7.37 -10.43
C LEU A 263 -11.31 7.92 -11.87
N GLU A 264 -10.21 7.79 -12.63
CA GLU A 264 -10.02 8.29 -13.99
C GLU A 264 -10.53 7.35 -15.09
N VAL A 265 -11.84 7.29 -15.28
CA VAL A 265 -12.41 7.13 -16.64
C VAL A 265 -13.61 8.05 -16.89
N LYS A 266 -14.22 8.67 -15.86
CA LYS A 266 -15.46 9.47 -16.08
C LYS A 266 -15.52 10.88 -15.48
N ASP A 267 -14.66 11.29 -14.54
CA ASP A 267 -14.96 12.48 -13.71
C ASP A 267 -13.88 13.57 -13.53
N ARG A 268 -12.69 13.51 -14.14
CA ARG A 268 -11.64 14.55 -13.90
C ARG A 268 -12.07 15.96 -14.28
N LYS A 269 -12.97 16.12 -15.27
CA LYS A 269 -13.46 17.43 -15.72
C LYS A 269 -14.61 17.98 -14.86
N SER A 270 -15.27 17.17 -14.04
CA SER A 270 -16.48 17.58 -13.31
C SER A 270 -16.21 18.04 -11.88
N LYS A 271 -15.12 17.59 -11.23
CA LYS A 271 -14.86 17.84 -9.78
C LYS A 271 -13.73 18.82 -9.44
N GLY A 272 -12.85 19.16 -10.38
CA GLY A 272 -11.80 20.19 -10.17
C GLY A 272 -10.74 19.88 -9.11
N THR A 273 -10.68 18.65 -8.60
CA THR A 273 -9.69 18.22 -7.61
C THR A 273 -8.45 17.68 -8.30
N TYR A 274 -7.34 18.39 -8.18
CA TYR A 274 -6.02 17.98 -8.67
C TYR A 274 -5.05 17.83 -7.50
N TYR A 275 -4.26 16.76 -7.52
CA TYR A 275 -3.13 16.62 -6.60
C TYR A 275 -2.15 17.78 -6.76
N THR A 276 -1.76 18.41 -5.65
CA THR A 276 -0.76 19.47 -5.63
C THR A 276 0.63 18.84 -5.48
N PRO A 277 1.59 19.08 -6.40
CA PRO A 277 2.93 18.49 -6.32
C PRO A 277 3.63 18.76 -4.98
N ARG A 278 4.41 17.78 -4.49
CA ARG A 278 5.09 17.83 -3.19
C ARG A 278 5.96 19.07 -3.01
N GLU A 279 6.69 19.46 -4.03
CA GLU A 279 7.57 20.64 -4.02
C GLU A 279 6.77 21.93 -3.73
N ILE A 280 5.56 22.01 -4.25
CA ILE A 280 4.65 23.14 -4.02
C ILE A 280 4.09 23.11 -2.60
N VAL A 281 3.62 21.94 -2.13
CA VAL A 281 3.10 21.80 -0.76
C VAL A 281 4.19 22.11 0.27
N HIS A 282 5.40 21.59 0.07
CA HIS A 282 6.53 21.82 0.95
C HIS A 282 6.89 23.30 1.01
N TYR A 283 7.01 23.95 -0.15
CA TYR A 283 7.25 25.39 -0.23
C TYR A 283 6.15 26.19 0.48
N MET A 284 4.87 25.90 0.21
CA MET A 284 3.74 26.60 0.83
C MET A 284 3.74 26.46 2.36
N CYS A 285 3.96 25.25 2.89
CA CYS A 285 4.04 25.01 4.32
C CYS A 285 5.25 25.72 4.94
N GLN A 286 6.42 25.63 4.31
CA GLN A 286 7.64 26.26 4.79
C GLN A 286 7.50 27.78 4.85
N GLU A 287 7.02 28.42 3.78
CA GLU A 287 6.81 29.87 3.75
C GLU A 287 5.74 30.30 4.74
N SER A 288 4.66 29.53 4.89
CA SER A 288 3.61 29.83 5.87
C SER A 288 4.14 29.78 7.30
N LEU A 289 4.95 28.77 7.63
CA LEU A 289 5.58 28.61 8.94
C LEU A 289 6.63 29.69 9.20
N ILE A 290 7.48 30.00 8.22
CA ILE A 290 8.48 31.07 8.32
C ILE A 290 7.79 32.40 8.59
N ASN A 291 6.78 32.78 7.79
CA ASN A 291 6.07 34.04 7.98
C ASN A 291 5.35 34.10 9.34
N TYR A 292 4.73 33.00 9.77
CA TYR A 292 4.09 32.95 11.09
C TYR A 292 5.09 33.13 12.22
N LEU A 293 6.22 32.41 12.18
CA LEU A 293 7.26 32.49 13.20
C LEU A 293 7.98 33.85 13.20
N ASP A 294 8.27 34.40 12.02
CA ASP A 294 8.86 35.74 11.89
C ASP A 294 7.94 36.80 12.50
N THR A 295 6.64 36.73 12.19
CA THR A 295 5.65 37.64 12.79
C THR A 295 5.52 37.41 14.30
N ALA A 296 5.55 36.18 14.78
CA ALA A 296 5.39 35.88 16.20
C ALA A 296 6.61 36.25 17.06
N VAL A 297 7.81 36.23 16.48
CA VAL A 297 9.08 36.38 17.23
C VAL A 297 9.74 37.73 17.00
N ASN A 298 9.61 38.31 15.79
CA ASN A 298 10.32 39.54 15.40
C ASN A 298 9.42 40.78 15.33
N THR A 299 8.10 40.63 15.50
CA THR A 299 7.21 41.78 15.73
C THR A 299 7.13 42.07 17.23
N GLY A 300 8.18 42.71 17.75
CA GLY A 300 8.26 43.34 19.07
C GLY A 300 8.82 44.75 18.93
#